data_AF-A0A2D5K384-F1
#
_entry.id   AF-A0A2D5K384-F1
#
_cell.length_a   1.000
_cell.length_b   1.000
_cell.length_c   1.000
_cell.angle_alpha   90.00
_cell.angle_beta   90.00
_cell.angle_gamma   90.00
#
_symmetry.space_group_name_H-M   'P 1'
#
loop_
_entity.id
_entity.type
_entity.pdbx_description
1 polymer ?
#
loop_
_entity_poly.entity_id
_entity_poly.type
_entity_poly.pdbx_seq_one_letter_code
_entity_poly.pdbx_strand_id
1 'polypeptide(L)'
;MNHMLNRFFFVLMLTIIFSSCNNYKNKNDESASDKNEILLDSLSSPNFELTKYPKEFISDYELEDWEGFEKLHQSMERLKELNFDGIQVDLIALSSHIKKLRSGPLPRKLEIPQIKSRLKVVEMQVQKARYFTQHYKADSLIPSLSLLYQYYNGFILRMVALQNENQEFESKGDRE
;
A
#
# COMPACT_ATOMS: atom_id res chain seq x y z
N MET A 1 -27.46 48.30 -19.58
CA MET A 1 -26.64 47.60 -20.59
C MET A 1 -25.50 46.76 -20.00
N ASN A 2 -25.55 46.32 -18.73
CA ASN A 2 -24.49 45.44 -18.13
C ASN A 2 -25.02 44.10 -17.59
N HIS A 3 -26.33 43.86 -17.58
CA HIS A 3 -26.92 42.62 -17.05
C HIS A 3 -27.30 41.57 -18.12
N MET A 4 -27.41 41.99 -19.39
CA MET A 4 -27.74 41.11 -20.52
C MET A 4 -26.50 40.45 -21.14
N LEU A 5 -25.31 41.05 -21.00
CA LEU A 5 -24.05 40.45 -21.47
C LEU A 5 -23.60 39.25 -20.61
N ASN A 6 -23.88 39.29 -19.30
CA ASN A 6 -23.41 38.28 -18.35
C ASN A 6 -24.22 36.96 -18.39
N ARG A 7 -25.47 36.99 -18.86
CA ARG A 7 -26.26 35.75 -19.07
C ARG A 7 -25.85 35.01 -20.34
N PHE A 8 -25.42 35.73 -21.38
CA PHE A 8 -24.92 35.12 -22.61
C PHE A 8 -23.56 34.43 -22.38
N PHE A 9 -22.71 35.00 -21.53
CA PHE A 9 -21.43 34.42 -21.13
C PHE A 9 -21.58 33.12 -20.33
N PHE A 10 -22.62 33.02 -19.49
CA PHE A 10 -22.90 31.82 -18.69
C PHE A 10 -23.44 30.64 -19.53
N VAL A 11 -24.14 30.93 -20.64
CA VAL A 11 -24.65 29.90 -21.56
C VAL A 11 -23.55 29.35 -22.48
N LEU A 12 -22.54 30.17 -22.83
CA LEU A 12 -21.41 29.75 -23.66
C LEU A 12 -20.45 28.78 -22.92
N MET A 13 -20.40 28.83 -21.58
CA MET A 13 -19.51 27.98 -20.77
C MET A 13 -20.05 26.56 -20.52
N LEU A 14 -21.32 26.29 -20.83
CA LEU A 14 -21.94 24.97 -20.62
C LEU A 14 -21.80 24.00 -21.82
N THR A 15 -21.32 24.47 -22.97
CA THR A 15 -21.28 23.67 -24.21
C THR A 15 -19.92 23.00 -24.49
N ILE A 16 -18.89 23.23 -23.67
CA ILE A 16 -17.52 22.70 -23.92
C ILE A 16 -17.30 21.30 -23.30
N ILE A 17 -18.25 20.74 -22.54
CA ILE A 17 -18.04 19.48 -21.78
C ILE A 17 -18.39 18.21 -22.60
N PHE A 18 -18.74 18.31 -23.89
CA PHE A 18 -19.11 17.14 -24.72
C PHE A 18 -18.12 16.81 -25.85
N SER A 19 -16.82 17.11 -25.67
CA SER A 19 -15.77 16.48 -26.48
C SER A 19 -15.46 15.07 -25.94
N SER A 20 -16.32 14.12 -26.31
CA SER A 20 -16.08 12.69 -26.17
C SER A 20 -14.88 12.30 -27.03
N CYS A 21 -13.81 11.77 -26.40
CA CYS A 21 -12.72 11.12 -27.10
C CYS A 21 -13.26 9.83 -27.76
N ASN A 22 -13.50 9.91 -29.06
CA ASN A 22 -13.69 8.75 -29.91
C ASN A 22 -12.31 8.24 -30.36
N ASN A 23 -11.71 7.29 -29.63
CA ASN A 23 -10.53 6.59 -30.11
C ASN A 23 -10.93 5.25 -30.73
N TYR A 24 -10.97 5.33 -32.05
CA TYR A 24 -10.93 4.29 -33.05
C TYR A 24 -9.84 3.24 -32.76
N LYS A 25 -10.14 1.98 -33.11
CA LYS A 25 -9.33 0.79 -32.88
C LYS A 25 -7.90 0.85 -33.43
N ASN A 26 -7.00 0.23 -32.65
CA ASN A 26 -5.77 -0.48 -33.00
C ASN A 26 -4.80 0.15 -34.02
N LYS A 27 -3.67 0.65 -33.51
CA LYS A 27 -2.34 0.27 -33.98
C LYS A 27 -1.39 0.13 -32.79
N ASN A 28 -0.56 -0.90 -32.86
CA ASN A 28 0.43 -1.30 -31.88
C ASN A 28 1.39 -0.13 -31.60
N ASP A 29 1.47 0.29 -30.35
CA ASP A 29 2.63 0.97 -29.80
C ASP A 29 2.90 0.34 -28.43
N GLU A 30 3.99 -0.42 -28.37
CA GLU A 30 4.62 -0.86 -27.14
C GLU A 30 5.04 0.38 -26.36
N SER A 31 4.17 0.84 -25.46
CA SER A 31 4.57 1.71 -24.36
C SER A 31 4.66 0.83 -23.13
N ALA A 32 5.89 0.61 -22.67
CA ALA A 32 6.22 -0.02 -21.40
C ALA A 32 5.64 0.83 -20.25
N SER A 33 4.35 0.67 -20.01
CA SER A 33 3.73 1.03 -18.75
C SER A 33 3.92 -0.18 -17.85
N ASP A 34 4.88 -0.05 -16.93
CA ASP A 34 5.16 -1.01 -15.86
C ASP A 34 3.95 -1.06 -14.91
N LYS A 35 2.87 -1.66 -15.41
CA LYS A 35 1.71 -2.06 -14.63
C LYS A 35 2.16 -3.29 -13.88
N ASN A 36 2.64 -3.08 -12.66
CA ASN A 36 2.49 -4.06 -11.58
C ASN A 36 0.99 -4.19 -11.23
N GLU A 37 0.17 -4.54 -12.22
CA GLU A 37 -1.11 -5.17 -12.00
C GLU A 37 -0.74 -6.59 -11.59
N ILE A 38 -0.74 -6.83 -10.28
CA ILE A 38 -0.59 -8.17 -9.72
C ILE A 38 -1.71 -8.98 -10.34
N LEU A 39 -1.37 -9.77 -11.35
CA LEU A 39 -2.25 -10.65 -12.09
C LEU A 39 -2.82 -11.64 -11.07
N LEU A 40 -4.08 -11.40 -10.67
CA LEU A 40 -4.79 -12.08 -9.58
C LEU A 40 -5.05 -13.58 -9.87
N ASP A 41 -4.74 -14.03 -11.08
CA ASP A 41 -4.95 -15.38 -11.60
C ASP A 41 -3.87 -16.39 -11.17
N SER A 42 -2.86 -15.94 -10.40
CA SER A 42 -1.88 -16.78 -9.73
C SER A 42 -2.02 -16.65 -8.21
N LEU A 43 -3.22 -16.88 -7.67
CA LEU A 43 -3.32 -17.29 -6.27
C LEU A 43 -2.86 -18.75 -6.19
N SER A 44 -1.54 -18.92 -6.26
CA SER A 44 -0.85 -20.06 -5.66
C SER A 44 -1.40 -20.27 -4.24
N SER A 45 -1.32 -21.50 -3.73
CA SER A 45 -1.76 -21.84 -2.37
C SER A 45 -1.45 -20.72 -1.37
N PRO A 46 -2.41 -20.32 -0.50
CA PRO A 46 -2.25 -19.19 0.41
C PRO A 46 -0.89 -19.21 1.12
N ASN A 47 -0.11 -18.14 0.98
CA ASN A 47 1.20 -18.02 1.59
C ASN A 47 1.14 -17.04 2.77
N PHE A 48 1.40 -17.55 3.98
CA PHE A 48 1.44 -16.81 5.23
C PHE A 48 2.86 -16.67 5.80
N GLU A 49 3.87 -16.64 4.92
CA GLU A 49 5.25 -16.39 5.29
C GLU A 49 5.52 -14.89 5.39
N LEU A 50 6.10 -14.44 6.51
CA LEU A 50 6.52 -13.06 6.69
C LEU A 50 7.96 -12.83 6.27
N THR A 51 8.16 -11.77 5.49
CA THR A 51 9.50 -11.24 5.25
C THR A 51 10.04 -10.63 6.54
N LYS A 52 11.21 -11.07 6.98
CA LYS A 52 11.91 -10.50 8.14
C LYS A 52 12.61 -9.20 7.74
N TYR A 53 12.70 -8.26 8.68
CA TYR A 53 13.59 -7.11 8.54
C TYR A 53 15.06 -7.58 8.55
N PRO A 54 15.88 -7.20 7.55
CA PRO A 54 17.32 -7.43 7.59
C PRO A 54 17.95 -6.73 8.79
N LYS A 55 18.90 -7.37 9.50
CA LYS A 55 19.50 -6.80 10.72
C LYS A 55 20.16 -5.44 10.46
N GLU A 56 20.85 -5.30 9.34
CA GLU A 56 21.49 -4.05 8.90
C GLU A 56 20.45 -2.94 8.69
N PHE A 57 19.29 -3.27 8.12
CA PHE A 57 18.20 -2.32 7.94
C PHE A 57 17.62 -1.85 9.28
N ILE A 58 17.48 -2.74 10.27
CA ILE A 58 16.99 -2.35 11.60
C ILE A 58 17.97 -1.33 12.22
N SER A 59 19.26 -1.65 12.23
CA SER A 59 20.31 -0.79 12.78
C SER A 59 20.44 0.57 12.05
N ASP A 60 20.50 0.59 10.71
CA ASP A 60 20.77 1.80 9.92
C ASP A 60 19.63 2.83 9.96
N TYR A 61 18.43 2.36 10.29
CA TYR A 61 17.21 3.15 10.41
C TYR A 61 16.74 3.29 11.86
N GLU A 62 17.54 2.78 12.81
CA GLU A 62 17.27 2.81 14.26
C GLU A 62 15.88 2.25 14.58
N LEU A 63 15.42 1.24 13.83
CA LEU A 63 14.06 0.73 13.95
C LEU A 63 13.77 0.10 15.31
N GLU A 64 14.79 -0.24 16.09
CA GLU A 64 14.67 -0.67 17.48
C GLU A 64 13.96 0.39 18.34
N ASP A 65 14.14 1.69 18.04
CA ASP A 65 13.51 2.78 18.76
C ASP A 65 12.05 3.03 18.30
N TRP A 66 11.62 2.36 17.24
CA TRP A 66 10.31 2.53 16.64
C TRP A 66 9.39 1.34 16.91
N GLU A 67 8.93 1.25 18.17
CA GLU A 67 8.03 0.22 18.69
C GLU A 67 6.82 -0.05 17.77
N GLY A 68 6.36 0.95 17.00
CA GLY A 68 5.28 0.80 16.02
C GLY A 68 5.56 -0.24 14.92
N PHE A 69 6.80 -0.37 14.44
CA PHE A 69 7.16 -1.37 13.44
C PHE A 69 7.23 -2.78 14.04
N GLU A 70 7.79 -2.91 15.24
CA GLU A 70 7.83 -4.17 15.98
C GLU A 70 6.41 -4.68 16.25
N LYS A 71 5.55 -3.83 16.84
CA LYS A 71 4.14 -4.14 17.11
C LYS A 71 3.35 -4.48 15.87
N LEU A 72 3.69 -3.87 14.73
CA LEU A 72 3.07 -4.18 13.45
C LEU A 72 3.48 -5.59 12.99
N HIS A 73 4.77 -5.91 13.05
CA HIS A 73 5.30 -7.22 12.63
C HIS A 73 4.78 -8.37 13.51
N GLN A 74 4.78 -8.18 14.83
CA GLN A 74 4.23 -9.16 15.78
C GLN A 74 2.73 -9.40 15.55
N SER A 75 1.96 -8.35 15.28
CA SER A 75 0.53 -8.50 14.96
C SER A 75 0.31 -9.27 13.66
N MET A 76 1.18 -9.11 12.66
CA MET A 76 1.12 -9.91 11.44
C MET A 76 1.43 -11.38 11.73
N GLU A 77 2.46 -11.69 12.53
CA GLU A 77 2.85 -13.07 12.86
C GLU A 77 1.72 -13.82 13.58
N ARG A 78 0.99 -13.15 14.50
CA ARG A 78 -0.17 -13.76 15.18
C ARG A 78 -1.27 -14.22 14.22
N LEU A 79 -1.45 -13.55 13.08
CA LEU A 79 -2.46 -13.96 12.09
C LEU A 79 -2.18 -15.32 11.45
N LYS A 80 -0.93 -15.80 11.51
CA LYS A 80 -0.51 -17.10 10.94
C LYS A 80 -1.13 -18.29 11.65
N GLU A 81 -1.51 -18.13 12.92
CA GLU A 81 -2.16 -19.17 13.71
C GLU A 81 -3.55 -19.53 13.15
N LEU A 82 -4.13 -18.66 12.30
CA LEU A 82 -5.45 -18.84 11.67
C LEU A 82 -6.54 -19.26 12.66
N ASN A 83 -6.42 -18.82 13.91
CA ASN A 83 -7.42 -19.05 14.93
C ASN A 83 -8.67 -18.21 14.60
N PHE A 84 -9.63 -18.79 13.89
CA PHE A 84 -10.82 -18.08 13.39
C PHE A 84 -11.68 -17.46 14.50
N ASP A 85 -11.65 -18.01 15.71
CA ASP A 85 -12.37 -17.44 16.86
C ASP A 85 -11.67 -16.16 17.37
N GLY A 86 -10.35 -16.10 17.27
CA GLY A 86 -9.51 -14.98 17.72
C GLY A 86 -9.17 -13.96 16.62
N ILE A 87 -9.29 -14.33 15.34
CA ILE A 87 -8.72 -13.57 14.23
C ILE A 87 -9.31 -12.17 14.08
N GLN A 88 -10.58 -11.98 14.46
CA GLN A 88 -11.21 -10.67 14.47
C GLN A 88 -10.51 -9.74 15.47
N VAL A 89 -10.14 -10.23 16.65
CA VAL A 89 -9.44 -9.45 17.68
C VAL A 89 -8.04 -9.10 17.20
N ASP A 90 -7.32 -10.05 16.59
CA ASP A 90 -5.99 -9.80 16.03
C ASP A 90 -6.01 -8.77 14.92
N LEU A 91 -6.99 -8.84 14.00
CA LEU A 91 -7.14 -7.84 12.94
C LEU A 91 -7.54 -6.45 13.47
N ILE A 92 -8.29 -6.38 14.56
CA ILE A 92 -8.57 -5.10 15.26
C ILE A 92 -7.29 -4.52 15.86
N ALA A 93 -6.49 -5.35 16.55
CA ALA A 93 -5.21 -4.93 17.11
C ALA A 93 -4.25 -4.45 16.00
N LEU A 94 -4.13 -5.21 14.92
CA LEU A 94 -3.34 -4.84 13.74
C LEU A 94 -3.79 -3.50 13.15
N SER A 95 -5.11 -3.31 12.97
CA SER A 95 -5.67 -2.05 12.47
C SER A 95 -5.33 -0.87 13.38
N SER A 96 -5.34 -1.06 14.70
CA SER A 96 -4.94 -0.04 15.67
C SER A 96 -3.46 0.32 15.56
N HIS A 97 -2.58 -0.68 15.44
CA HIS A 97 -1.14 -0.48 15.30
C HIS A 97 -0.81 0.28 14.00
N ILE A 98 -1.42 -0.10 12.87
CA ILE A 98 -1.24 0.61 11.59
C ILE A 98 -1.71 2.06 11.70
N LYS A 99 -2.88 2.29 12.31
CA LYS A 99 -3.41 3.65 12.47
C LYS A 99 -2.46 4.53 13.29
N LYS A 100 -1.93 4.00 14.39
CA LYS A 100 -0.94 4.69 15.23
C LYS A 100 0.32 5.02 14.42
N LEU A 101 0.89 4.02 13.73
CA LEU A 101 2.07 4.20 12.90
C LEU A 101 1.86 5.24 11.79
N ARG A 102 0.70 5.24 11.14
CA ARG A 102 0.37 6.20 10.08
C ARG A 102 0.12 7.62 10.59
N SER A 103 -0.39 7.75 11.81
CA SER A 103 -0.67 9.07 12.42
C SER A 103 0.56 9.74 13.01
N GLY A 104 1.59 8.96 13.35
CA GLY A 104 2.86 9.47 13.84
C GLY A 104 3.85 9.79 12.70
N PRO A 105 4.98 10.44 13.03
CA PRO A 105 6.12 10.46 12.13
C PRO A 105 6.66 9.04 11.93
N LEU A 106 7.30 8.78 10.80
CA LEU A 106 8.18 7.62 10.60
C LEU A 106 9.64 8.05 10.79
N PRO A 107 10.60 7.11 10.89
CA PRO A 107 12.02 7.44 10.82
C PRO A 107 12.30 8.35 9.63
N ARG A 108 13.14 9.38 9.78
CA ARG A 108 13.33 10.43 8.77
C ARG A 108 13.60 9.86 7.37
N LYS A 109 14.42 8.81 7.28
CA LYS A 109 14.78 8.12 6.04
C LYS A 109 13.61 7.31 5.42
N LEU A 110 12.55 7.02 6.17
CA LEU A 110 11.31 6.34 5.73
C LEU A 110 10.11 7.28 5.61
N GLU A 111 10.26 8.54 6.01
CA GLU A 111 9.23 9.57 5.99
C GLU A 111 9.00 10.10 4.57
N ILE A 112 8.80 9.20 3.61
CA ILE A 112 8.67 9.50 2.18
C ILE A 112 7.32 9.02 1.63
N PRO A 113 6.78 9.67 0.57
CA PRO A 113 5.46 9.33 0.01
C PRO A 113 5.32 7.87 -0.41
N GLN A 114 6.38 7.27 -0.96
CA GLN A 114 6.36 5.87 -1.42
C GLN A 114 6.07 4.88 -0.28
N ILE A 115 6.70 5.08 0.89
CA ILE A 115 6.51 4.23 2.07
C ILE A 115 5.14 4.47 2.70
N LYS A 116 4.74 5.75 2.85
CA LYS A 116 3.43 6.11 3.39
C LYS A 116 2.27 5.56 2.55
N SER A 117 2.40 5.63 1.22
CA SER A 117 1.39 5.09 0.30
C SER A 117 1.25 3.57 0.47
N ARG A 118 2.37 2.84 0.55
CA ARG A 118 2.35 1.39 0.77
C ARG A 118 1.75 1.01 2.13
N LEU A 119 2.08 1.73 3.19
CA LEU A 119 1.47 1.52 4.51
C LEU A 119 -0.06 1.72 4.47
N LYS A 120 -0.55 2.70 3.70
CA LYS A 120 -2.00 2.91 3.48
C LYS A 120 -2.65 1.75 2.72
N VAL A 121 -1.93 1.14 1.77
CA VAL A 121 -2.42 -0.07 1.08
C VAL A 121 -2.50 -1.24 2.06
N VAL A 122 -1.52 -1.43 2.95
CA VAL A 122 -1.59 -2.43 4.02
C VAL A 122 -2.82 -2.19 4.90
N GLU A 123 -3.07 -0.95 5.34
CA GLU A 123 -4.27 -0.56 6.11
C GLU A 123 -5.56 -1.00 5.38
N MET A 124 -5.65 -0.74 4.08
CA MET A 124 -6.79 -1.14 3.25
C MET A 124 -7.00 -2.65 3.26
N GLN A 125 -5.94 -3.45 3.13
CA GLN A 125 -6.06 -4.91 3.12
C GLN A 125 -6.50 -5.45 4.48
N VAL A 126 -6.04 -4.84 5.58
CA VAL A 126 -6.54 -5.18 6.92
C VAL A 126 -8.04 -4.89 7.03
N GLN A 127 -8.52 -3.76 6.51
CA GLN A 127 -9.96 -3.47 6.51
C GLN A 127 -10.77 -4.49 5.69
N LYS A 128 -10.25 -4.93 4.54
CA LYS A 128 -10.89 -5.98 3.73
C LYS A 128 -10.95 -7.31 4.48
N ALA A 129 -9.86 -7.73 5.12
CA ALA A 129 -9.85 -8.95 5.93
C ALA A 129 -10.86 -8.89 7.08
N ARG A 130 -10.92 -7.75 7.79
CA ARG A 130 -11.91 -7.51 8.88
C ARG A 130 -13.35 -7.59 8.40
N TYR A 131 -13.64 -7.10 7.20
CA TYR A 131 -14.98 -7.21 6.64
C TYR A 131 -15.43 -8.68 6.54
N PHE A 132 -14.53 -9.58 6.13
CA PHE A 132 -14.86 -11.01 5.99
C PHE A 132 -15.00 -11.75 7.32
N THR A 133 -14.37 -11.28 8.40
CA THR A 133 -14.62 -11.83 9.76
C THR A 133 -15.99 -11.44 10.30
N GLN A 134 -16.48 -10.23 9.99
CA GLN A 134 -17.76 -9.73 10.48
C GLN A 134 -18.96 -10.31 9.74
N HIS A 135 -18.79 -10.65 8.46
CA HIS A 135 -19.87 -11.09 7.58
C HIS A 135 -19.77 -12.58 7.18
N TYR A 136 -19.02 -13.38 7.96
CA TYR A 136 -18.86 -14.85 7.82
C TYR A 136 -18.72 -15.31 6.36
N LYS A 137 -17.61 -14.94 5.72
CA LYS A 137 -17.22 -15.46 4.41
C LYS A 137 -15.91 -16.21 4.51
N ALA A 138 -15.94 -17.43 5.07
CA ALA A 138 -14.74 -18.27 5.25
C ALA A 138 -13.96 -18.42 3.94
N ASP A 139 -14.67 -18.65 2.82
CA ASP A 139 -14.11 -18.76 1.47
C ASP A 139 -13.41 -17.47 0.98
N SER A 140 -13.73 -16.32 1.58
CA SER A 140 -13.13 -15.02 1.24
C SER A 140 -12.07 -14.56 2.24
N LEU A 141 -12.12 -15.05 3.49
CA LEU A 141 -11.20 -14.64 4.54
C LEU A 141 -9.77 -15.11 4.25
N ILE A 142 -9.57 -16.38 3.94
CA ILE A 142 -8.23 -16.93 3.65
C ILE A 142 -7.55 -16.19 2.47
N PRO A 143 -8.21 -15.99 1.30
CA PRO A 143 -7.64 -15.18 0.23
C PRO A 143 -7.31 -13.74 0.67
N SER A 144 -8.17 -13.12 1.47
CA SER A 144 -7.94 -11.75 1.96
C SER A 144 -6.73 -11.64 2.89
N LEU A 145 -6.50 -12.65 3.73
CA LEU A 145 -5.33 -12.73 4.59
C LEU A 145 -4.06 -12.97 3.77
N SER A 146 -4.12 -13.85 2.77
CA SER A 146 -2.99 -14.08 1.86
C SER A 146 -2.58 -12.79 1.15
N LEU A 147 -3.56 -12.00 0.71
CA LEU A 147 -3.32 -10.71 0.09
C LEU A 147 -2.72 -9.69 1.08
N LEU A 148 -3.21 -9.67 2.31
CA LEU A 148 -2.64 -8.84 3.38
C LEU A 148 -1.15 -9.16 3.61
N TYR A 149 -0.77 -10.44 3.67
CA TYR A 149 0.62 -10.86 3.79
C TYR A 149 1.47 -10.38 2.61
N GLN A 150 0.97 -10.55 1.37
CA GLN A 150 1.67 -10.09 0.18
C GLN A 150 1.97 -8.58 0.22
N TYR A 151 0.97 -7.75 0.55
CA TYR A 151 1.16 -6.31 0.61
C TYR A 151 2.04 -5.88 1.78
N TYR A 152 1.95 -6.56 2.92
CA TYR A 152 2.83 -6.30 4.05
C TYR A 152 4.29 -6.64 3.74
N ASN A 153 4.56 -7.79 3.13
CA ASN A 153 5.90 -8.17 2.69
C ASN A 153 6.44 -7.17 1.64
N GLY A 154 5.61 -6.77 0.68
CA GLY A 154 5.98 -5.74 -0.30
C GLY A 154 6.29 -4.37 0.32
N PHE A 155 5.64 -4.04 1.45
CA PHE A 155 5.96 -2.84 2.22
C PHE A 155 7.36 -2.93 2.85
N ILE A 156 7.71 -4.06 3.49
CA ILE A 156 9.05 -4.30 4.04
C ILE A 156 10.11 -4.26 2.95
N LEU A 157 9.92 -5.03 1.88
CA LEU A 157 10.88 -5.12 0.78
C LEU A 157 11.14 -3.76 0.13
N ARG A 158 10.14 -2.89 0.02
CA ARG A 158 10.39 -1.54 -0.52
C ARG A 158 11.25 -0.69 0.41
N MET A 159 11.05 -0.77 1.72
CA MET A 159 11.88 -0.03 2.67
C MET A 159 13.35 -0.46 2.58
N VAL A 160 13.60 -1.77 2.48
CA VAL A 160 14.94 -2.34 2.31
C VAL A 160 15.54 -1.93 0.96
N ALA A 161 14.77 -1.99 -0.13
CA ALA A 161 15.26 -1.57 -1.45
C ALA A 161 15.69 -0.10 -1.49
N LEU A 162 14.95 0.78 -0.82
CA LEU A 162 15.30 2.21 -0.71
C LEU A 162 16.61 2.44 0.05
N GLN A 163 16.90 1.64 1.08
CA GLN A 163 18.19 1.69 1.76
C GLN A 163 19.32 1.40 0.76
N ASN A 164 19.19 0.31 0.00
CA ASN A 164 20.21 -0.09 -0.97
C ASN A 164 20.42 0.96 -2.06
N GLU A 165 19.32 1.53 -2.58
CA GLU A 165 19.35 2.64 -3.54
C GLU A 165 20.13 3.84 -2.96
N ASN A 166 19.80 4.28 -1.74
CA ASN A 166 20.47 5.42 -1.08
C ASN A 166 21.96 5.17 -0.83
N GLN A 167 22.33 3.98 -0.34
CA GLN A 167 23.73 3.62 -0.11
C GLN A 167 24.54 3.58 -1.41
N GLU A 168 23.94 3.12 -2.51
CA GLU A 168 24.58 3.12 -3.82
C GLU A 168 24.84 4.56 -4.32
N PHE A 169 23.87 5.47 -4.14
CA PHE A 169 24.05 6.89 -4.50
C PHE A 169 25.14 7.58 -3.67
N GLU A 170 25.17 7.37 -2.35
CA GLU A 170 26.22 7.91 -1.47
C GLU A 170 27.61 7.42 -1.90
N SER A 171 27.76 6.12 -2.19
CA SER A 171 29.02 5.52 -2.65
C SER A 171 29.53 6.04 -4.01
N LYS A 172 28.65 6.63 -4.83
CA LYS A 172 29.00 7.20 -6.14
C LYS A 172 29.34 8.68 -6.04
N GLY A 173 28.66 9.43 -5.15
CA GLY A 173 28.96 10.84 -4.89
C GLY A 173 30.33 11.08 -4.27
N ASP A 174 30.85 10.13 -3.49
CA ASP A 174 32.20 10.21 -2.89
C ASP A 174 33.35 9.90 -3.87
N ARG A 175 33.03 9.53 -5.12
CA ARG A 175 34.00 9.16 -6.17
C ARG A 175 34.13 10.19 -7.30
N GLU A 176 33.44 11.33 -7.20
CA GLU A 176 33.53 12.48 -8.13
C GLU A 176 34.24 13.67 -7.46
#